data_AF-A0A6L8KKV2-F1
#
_entry.id   AF-A0A6L8KKV2-F1
#
_cell.length_a   1.000
_cell.length_b   1.000
_cell.length_c   1.000
_cell.angle_alpha   90.00
_cell.angle_beta   90.00
_cell.angle_gamma   90.00
#
_symmetry.space_group_name_H-M   'P 1'
#
loop_
_entity.id
_entity.type
_entity.pdbx_description
1 polymer ?
#
loop_
_entity_poly.entity_id
_entity_poly.type
_entity_poly.pdbx_seq_one_letter_code
_entity_poly.pdbx_strand_id
1 'polypeptide(L)'
;MPIDIAIRNVSPFSIGLPQQYMQEKGPYLTLIDKETQAKAVLKTGLPKFALKKVFTTIKPGEVIHLSSILKAQEITEFRLKLIDVTALIELSAKVKVNDPALPPEHELSDFESSATLRILGKDTLELLNRK
;
A
#
# COMPACT_ATOMS: atom_id res chain seq x y z
N MET A 1 -5.76 -4.37 -11.84
CA MET A 1 -5.31 -5.51 -11.03
C MET A 1 -5.59 -5.21 -9.57
N PRO A 2 -6.42 -5.99 -8.87
CA PRO A 2 -6.61 -5.84 -7.44
C PRO A 2 -5.32 -6.21 -6.69
N ILE A 3 -5.02 -5.48 -5.62
CA ILE A 3 -3.94 -5.74 -4.68
C ILE A 3 -4.57 -5.87 -3.31
N ASP A 4 -4.36 -7.00 -2.66
CA ASP A 4 -4.74 -7.22 -1.26
C ASP A 4 -3.48 -7.12 -0.38
N ILE A 5 -3.57 -6.31 0.66
CA ILE A 5 -2.47 -6.00 1.56
C ILE A 5 -2.87 -6.44 2.96
N ALA A 6 -2.23 -7.50 3.45
CA ALA A 6 -2.42 -7.98 4.81
C ALA A 6 -1.46 -7.27 5.78
N ILE A 7 -2.01 -6.64 6.82
CA ILE A 7 -1.24 -6.03 7.91
C ILE A 7 -1.48 -6.85 9.17
N ARG A 8 -0.41 -7.38 9.76
CA ARG A 8 -0.47 -8.17 10.99
C ARG A 8 0.09 -7.39 12.17
N ASN A 9 -0.64 -7.36 13.28
CA ASN A 9 -0.08 -6.90 14.54
C ASN A 9 0.83 -7.99 15.13
N VAL A 10 2.14 -7.79 15.03
CA VAL A 10 3.16 -8.69 15.61
C VAL A 10 3.61 -8.27 17.01
N SER A 11 3.07 -7.18 17.54
CA SER A 11 3.39 -6.69 18.88
C SER A 11 2.61 -7.47 19.95
N PRO A 12 3.08 -7.47 21.22
CA PRO A 12 2.34 -8.07 22.33
C PRO A 12 1.16 -7.21 22.80
N PHE A 13 0.95 -6.03 22.23
CA PHE A 13 -0.07 -5.05 22.65
C PHE A 13 -1.17 -4.90 21.61
N SER A 14 -2.34 -4.44 22.05
CA SER A 14 -3.35 -3.95 21.10
C SER A 14 -2.88 -2.64 20.49
N ILE A 15 -3.04 -2.48 19.18
CA ILE A 15 -2.71 -1.25 18.45
C ILE A 15 -3.96 -0.64 17.84
N GLY A 16 -4.04 0.68 17.80
CA GLY A 16 -5.02 1.43 17.03
C GLY A 16 -4.44 1.83 15.68
N LEU A 17 -5.02 1.34 14.59
CA LEU A 17 -4.65 1.75 13.23
C LEU A 17 -5.76 2.61 12.61
N PRO A 18 -5.46 3.74 11.94
CA PRO A 18 -6.47 4.50 11.23
C PRO A 18 -6.85 3.81 9.90
N GLN A 19 -7.43 2.61 10.00
CA GLN A 19 -7.68 1.70 8.87
C GLN A 19 -8.48 2.37 7.75
N GLN A 20 -9.58 3.06 8.07
CA GLN A 20 -10.42 3.74 7.08
C GLN A 20 -9.66 4.85 6.33
N TYR A 21 -8.83 5.62 7.04
CA TYR A 21 -7.98 6.64 6.41
C TYR A 21 -6.99 6.00 5.44
N MET A 22 -6.32 4.91 5.84
CA MET A 22 -5.38 4.18 4.99
C MET A 22 -6.07 3.55 3.78
N GLN A 23 -7.28 3.02 3.97
CA GLN A 23 -8.10 2.43 2.90
C GLN A 23 -8.54 3.46 1.86
N GLU A 24 -8.95 4.68 2.28
CA GLU A 24 -9.31 5.76 1.35
C GLU A 24 -8.09 6.37 0.64
N LYS A 25 -6.96 6.49 1.35
CA LYS A 25 -5.71 7.00 0.79
C LYS A 25 -5.09 6.01 -0.21
N GLY A 26 -5.20 4.72 0.09
CA GLY A 26 -4.46 3.67 -0.59
C GLY A 26 -2.96 3.66 -0.23
N PRO A 27 -2.23 2.62 -0.65
CA PRO A 27 -0.78 2.58 -0.55
C PRO A 27 -0.13 3.63 -1.46
N TYR A 28 1.06 4.06 -1.09
CA TYR A 28 1.96 4.68 -2.06
C TYR A 28 2.48 3.60 -2.99
N LEU A 29 2.38 3.84 -4.29
CA LEU A 29 2.82 2.90 -5.31
C LEU A 29 3.87 3.56 -6.18
N THR A 30 5.01 2.90 -6.33
CA THR A 30 6.07 3.29 -7.26
C THR A 30 6.30 2.15 -8.24
N LEU A 31 6.13 2.41 -9.54
CA LEU A 31 6.51 1.48 -10.59
C LEU A 31 7.99 1.67 -10.89
N ILE A 32 8.72 0.56 -10.98
CA ILE A 32 10.15 0.51 -11.28
C ILE A 32 10.34 -0.41 -12.49
N ASP A 33 10.86 0.16 -13.56
CA ASP A 33 11.24 -0.58 -14.76
C ASP A 33 12.51 -1.39 -14.50
N LYS A 34 12.48 -2.70 -14.70
CA LYS A 34 13.64 -3.54 -14.43
C LYS A 34 14.80 -3.34 -15.39
N GLU A 35 14.52 -2.98 -16.64
CA GLU A 35 15.55 -2.80 -17.66
C GLU A 35 16.20 -1.42 -17.56
N THR A 36 15.37 -0.37 -17.48
CA THR A 36 15.88 1.01 -17.51
C THR A 36 16.13 1.61 -16.13
N GLN A 37 15.63 0.97 -15.07
CA GLN A 37 15.59 1.52 -13.70
C GLN A 37 14.79 2.83 -13.58
N ALA A 38 14.00 3.19 -14.61
CA ALA A 38 13.07 4.30 -14.53
C ALA A 38 12.05 4.07 -13.40
N LYS A 39 11.59 5.16 -12.80
CA LYS A 39 10.62 5.15 -11.70
C LYS A 39 9.44 6.04 -12.02
N ALA A 40 8.23 5.58 -11.71
CA ALA A 40 7.02 6.39 -11.76
C ALA A 40 6.23 6.24 -10.47
N VAL A 41 6.03 7.35 -9.76
CA VAL A 41 5.19 7.40 -8.56
C VAL A 41 3.73 7.55 -9.01
N LEU A 42 2.87 6.67 -8.54
CA LEU A 42 1.44 6.73 -8.82
C LEU A 42 0.73 7.63 -7.81
N LYS A 43 -0.37 8.24 -8.26
CA LYS A 43 -1.18 9.12 -7.42
C LYS A 43 -1.93 8.30 -6.37
N THR A 44 -1.86 8.74 -5.12
CA THR A 44 -2.70 8.22 -4.03
C THR A 44 -4.06 8.92 -3.99
N GLY A 45 -5.01 8.33 -3.29
CA GLY A 45 -6.30 8.95 -3.00
C GLY A 45 -6.17 10.18 -2.08
N LEU A 46 -7.24 10.98 -2.05
CA LEU A 46 -7.40 12.11 -1.13
C LEU A 46 -8.37 11.69 0.00
N PRO A 47 -7.86 11.10 1.11
CA PRO A 47 -8.71 10.64 2.20
C PRO A 47 -9.29 11.80 2.99
N LYS A 48 -10.43 11.59 3.64
CA LYS A 48 -10.97 12.55 4.61
C LYS A 48 -10.02 12.70 5.79
N PHE A 49 -9.56 13.92 6.06
CA PHE A 49 -8.59 14.19 7.12
C PHE A 49 -9.07 13.75 8.52
N ALA A 50 -10.38 13.86 8.79
CA ALA A 50 -10.99 13.43 10.06
C ALA A 50 -10.74 11.95 10.38
N LEU A 51 -10.65 11.09 9.36
CA LEU A 51 -10.42 9.65 9.54
C LEU A 51 -9.03 9.33 10.11
N LYS A 52 -8.07 10.27 10.02
CA LYS A 52 -6.72 10.09 10.57
C LYS A 52 -6.73 9.87 12.09
N LYS A 53 -7.79 10.31 12.78
CA LYS A 53 -7.98 10.18 14.23
C LYS A 53 -8.98 9.07 14.61
N VAL A 54 -9.51 8.33 13.64
CA VAL A 54 -10.47 7.24 13.86
C VAL A 54 -9.70 5.92 13.84
N PHE A 55 -9.37 5.41 15.02
CA PHE A 55 -8.56 4.21 15.17
C PHE A 55 -9.42 2.95 15.27
N THR A 56 -9.08 1.95 14.46
CA THR A 56 -9.57 0.58 14.59
C THR A 56 -8.59 -0.18 15.48
N THR A 57 -9.11 -0.84 16.52
CA THR A 57 -8.28 -1.65 17.42
C THR A 57 -7.94 -2.98 16.77
N ILE A 58 -6.65 -3.35 16.80
CA ILE A 58 -6.10 -4.59 16.27
C ILE A 58 -5.38 -5.31 17.40
N LYS A 59 -5.84 -6.51 17.75
CA LYS A 59 -5.28 -7.32 18.83
C LYS A 59 -3.94 -7.95 18.44
N PRO A 60 -3.12 -8.39 19.42
CA PRO A 60 -1.93 -9.18 19.13
C PRO A 60 -2.22 -10.37 18.22
N GLY A 61 -1.45 -10.51 17.14
CA GLY A 61 -1.58 -11.58 16.15
C GLY A 61 -2.68 -11.38 15.11
N GLU A 62 -3.59 -10.43 15.30
CA GLU A 62 -4.69 -10.13 14.38
C GLU A 62 -4.18 -9.55 13.06
N VAL A 63 -4.89 -9.88 11.99
CA VAL A 63 -4.59 -9.45 10.61
C VAL A 63 -5.76 -8.63 10.11
N ILE A 64 -5.46 -7.47 9.54
CA ILE A 64 -6.43 -6.69 8.77
C ILE A 64 -6.01 -6.64 7.31
N HIS A 65 -6.97 -6.34 6.43
CA HIS A 65 -6.74 -6.24 5.00
C HIS A 65 -7.04 -4.83 4.52
N LEU A 66 -6.15 -4.33 3.65
CA LEU A 66 -6.38 -3.14 2.84
C LEU A 66 -6.46 -3.56 1.38
N SER A 67 -7.46 -3.07 0.67
CA SER A 67 -7.61 -3.32 -0.75
C SER A 67 -7.16 -2.11 -1.57
N SER A 68 -6.45 -2.36 -2.67
CA SER A 68 -6.08 -1.33 -3.64
C SER A 68 -6.24 -1.86 -5.07
N ILE A 69 -6.19 -0.95 -6.04
CA ILE A 69 -6.27 -1.29 -7.45
C ILE A 69 -5.10 -0.61 -8.15
N LEU A 70 -4.24 -1.42 -8.77
CA LEU A 70 -3.28 -0.94 -9.76
C LEU A 70 -3.92 -1.00 -11.14
N LYS A 71 -4.10 0.13 -11.81
CA LYS A 71 -4.78 0.17 -13.10
C LYS A 71 -3.86 -0.33 -14.21
N ALA A 72 -4.41 -1.08 -15.15
CA ALA A 72 -3.65 -1.56 -16.30
C ALA A 72 -3.05 -0.38 -17.09
N GLN A 73 -3.82 0.70 -17.23
CA GLN A 73 -3.39 1.93 -17.90
C GLN A 73 -2.13 2.53 -17.26
N GLU A 74 -2.02 2.56 -15.92
CA GLU A 74 -0.85 3.09 -15.20
C GLU A 74 0.42 2.28 -15.51
N ILE A 75 0.28 0.96 -15.71
CA ILE A 75 1.39 0.07 -16.08
C ILE A 75 1.76 0.27 -17.55
N THR A 76 0.77 0.32 -18.45
CA THR A 76 1.02 0.42 -19.90
C THR A 76 1.52 1.81 -20.32
N GLU A 77 1.08 2.88 -19.66
CA GLU A 77 1.61 4.24 -19.87
C GLU A 77 3.06 4.35 -19.41
N PHE A 78 3.42 3.62 -18.35
CA PHE A 78 4.79 3.56 -17.86
C PHE A 78 5.71 2.73 -18.77
N ARG A 79 5.19 1.64 -19.34
CA ARG A 79 5.97 0.71 -20.19
C ARG A 79 5.12 0.12 -21.31
N LEU A 80 5.38 0.55 -22.55
CA LEU A 80 4.60 0.19 -23.75
C LEU A 80 4.97 -1.16 -24.39
N LYS A 81 6.14 -1.73 -24.07
CA LYS A 81 6.66 -3.00 -24.61
C LYS A 81 7.10 -3.90 -23.46
N LEU A 82 6.92 -5.22 -23.60
CA LEU A 82 7.32 -6.27 -22.64
C LEU A 82 7.41 -5.79 -21.18
N ILE A 83 6.31 -5.94 -20.45
CA ILE A 83 6.20 -5.42 -19.08
C ILE A 83 7.00 -6.33 -18.15
N ASP A 84 8.21 -5.91 -17.75
CA ASP A 84 8.90 -6.40 -16.54
C ASP A 84 9.06 -5.21 -15.58
N VAL A 85 8.04 -5.02 -14.75
CA VAL A 85 7.92 -3.87 -13.86
C VAL A 85 7.80 -4.38 -12.43
N THR A 86 8.46 -3.72 -11.49
CA THR A 86 8.26 -3.94 -10.06
C THR A 86 7.42 -2.82 -9.49
N ALA A 87 6.28 -3.15 -8.89
CA ALA A 87 5.54 -2.23 -8.05
C ALA A 87 6.12 -2.29 -6.63
N LEU A 88 6.69 -1.19 -6.17
CA LEU A 88 6.99 -0.95 -4.76
C LEU A 88 5.73 -0.38 -4.10
N ILE A 89 5.28 -1.05 -3.04
CA ILE A 89 4.08 -0.76 -2.29
C ILE A 89 4.52 -0.28 -0.92
N GLU A 90 4.16 0.94 -0.54
CA GLU A 90 4.57 1.56 0.72
C GLU A 90 3.35 2.02 1.50
N LEU A 91 3.36 1.76 2.80
CA LEU A 91 2.32 2.16 3.74
C LEU A 91 2.95 3.03 4.82
N SER A 92 2.27 4.11 5.17
CA SER A 92 2.64 4.91 6.34
C SER A 92 1.43 5.46 7.07
N ALA A 93 1.47 5.38 8.40
CA ALA A 93 0.45 5.93 9.29
C ALA A 93 1.01 6.20 10.68
N LYS A 94 0.30 7.02 11.46
CA LYS A 94 0.48 7.07 12.91
C LYS A 94 -0.42 5.99 13.52
N VAL A 95 0.15 5.11 14.34
CA VAL A 95 -0.57 4.07 15.08
C VAL A 95 -0.62 4.41 16.56
N LYS A 96 -1.73 4.11 17.21
CA LYS A 96 -1.87 4.18 18.66
C LYS A 96 -1.35 2.89 19.27
N VAL A 97 -0.39 2.94 20.19
CA VAL A 97 0.11 1.76 20.90
C VAL A 97 -0.46 1.81 22.31
N ASN A 98 -1.31 0.83 22.66
CA ASN A 98 -1.85 0.72 24.02
C ASN A 98 -0.85 -0.03 24.90
N ASP A 99 0.32 0.57 25.15
CA ASP A 99 1.32 0.06 26.09
C ASP A 99 1.06 0.66 27.47
N PRO A 100 0.73 -0.16 28.50
CA PRO A 100 0.52 0.32 29.86
C PRO A 100 1.74 1.01 30.49
N ALA A 101 2.94 0.82 29.95
CA ALA A 101 4.17 1.43 30.42
C ALA A 101 4.43 2.84 29.83
N LEU A 102 3.68 3.26 28.80
CA LEU A 102 3.87 4.55 28.15
C LEU A 102 2.91 5.63 28.69
N PRO A 103 3.38 6.87 28.91
CA PRO A 103 2.50 8.00 29.22
C PRO A 103 1.50 8.26 28.08
N PRO A 104 0.26 8.71 28.38
CA PRO A 104 -0.77 8.97 27.37
C PRO A 104 -0.35 9.94 26.25
N GLU A 105 0.56 10.87 26.51
CA GLU A 105 1.11 11.78 25.49
C GLU A 105 2.01 11.11 24.43
N HIS A 106 2.47 9.87 24.66
CA HIS A 106 3.34 9.10 23.76
C HIS A 106 2.59 7.97 23.02
N GLU A 107 1.26 8.02 23.00
CA GLU A 107 0.42 6.97 22.43
C GLU A 107 0.65 6.73 20.93
N LEU A 108 1.10 7.74 20.18
CA LEU A 108 1.22 7.65 18.73
C LEU A 108 2.65 7.34 18.27
N SER A 109 2.83 6.19 17.63
CA SER A 109 4.07 5.77 16.99
C SER A 109 3.96 5.83 15.47
N ASP A 110 5.08 5.99 14.78
CA ASP A 110 5.14 5.85 13.32
C ASP A 110 5.07 4.37 12.92
N PHE A 111 4.18 4.08 11.99
CA PHE A 111 4.11 2.81 11.29
C PHE A 111 4.51 3.04 9.84
N GLU A 112 5.56 2.35 9.41
CA GLU A 112 6.03 2.32 8.03
C GLU A 112 6.25 0.86 7.62
N SER A 113 5.81 0.50 6.42
CA SER A 113 6.01 -0.84 5.87
C SER A 113 6.07 -0.77 4.36
N SER A 114 6.86 -1.66 3.75
CA SER A 114 6.96 -1.76 2.31
C SER A 114 7.00 -3.21 1.83
N ALA A 115 6.51 -3.42 0.62
CA ALA A 115 6.51 -4.69 -0.09
C ALA A 115 6.76 -4.45 -1.58
N THR A 116 7.19 -5.50 -2.29
CA THR A 116 7.35 -5.42 -3.74
C THR A 116 6.53 -6.50 -4.43
N LEU A 117 5.97 -6.14 -5.59
CA LEU A 117 5.24 -7.03 -6.47
C LEU A 117 5.86 -6.95 -7.86
N ARG A 118 6.40 -8.06 -8.37
CA ARG A 118 6.88 -8.14 -9.75
C ARG A 118 5.69 -8.42 -10.68
N ILE A 119 5.57 -7.61 -11.72
CA ILE A 119 4.51 -7.66 -12.71
C ILE A 119 5.16 -8.02 -14.04
N LEU A 120 4.74 -9.16 -14.59
CA LEU A 120 5.17 -9.66 -15.88
C LEU A 120 4.00 -9.59 -16.85
N GLY A 121 4.18 -8.96 -18.00
CA GLY A 121 3.19 -8.83 -19.06
C GLY A 121 3.80 -9.03 -20.44
N LYS A 122 3.06 -9.71 -21.31
CA LYS A 122 3.42 -9.84 -22.73
C LYS A 122 3.19 -8.54 -23.46
N ASP A 123 3.89 -8.37 -24.58
CA ASP A 123 3.85 -7.15 -25.39
C ASP A 123 2.41 -6.82 -25.81
N THR A 124 1.97 -5.58 -25.58
CA THR A 124 0.65 -5.07 -25.97
C THR A 124 0.41 -5.16 -27.48
N LEU A 125 1.47 -5.25 -28.28
CA LEU A 125 1.40 -5.48 -29.72
C LEU A 125 0.85 -6.88 -30.09
N GLU A 126 0.99 -7.90 -29.25
CA GLU A 126 0.38 -9.22 -29.49
C GLU A 126 -1.14 -9.24 -29.24
N LEU A 127 -1.66 -8.33 -28.41
CA LEU A 127 -3.09 -8.23 -28.10
C LEU A 127 -3.88 -7.47 -29.17
N LEU A 128 -3.24 -6.55 -29.90
CA LEU A 128 -3.86 -5.79 -30.99
C LEU A 128 -3.89 -6.56 -32.32
N ASN A 129 -2.94 -7.49 -32.54
CA ASN A 129 -2.87 -8.33 -33.74
C ASN A 129 -3.73 -9.60 -33.68
N ARG A 130 -4.59 -9.75 -32.66
CA ARG A 130 -5.55 -10.86 -32.52
C ARG A 130 -7.01 -10.45 -32.79
N LYS A 131 -7.24 -9.34 -33.48
CA LYS A 131 -8.56 -8.93 -33.98
C LYS A 131 -8.66 -9.07 -35.48
#